data_AF-A0AAW5VWM6-F1
#
_entry.id   AF-A0AAW5VWM6-F1
#
_cell.length_a   1.000
_cell.length_b   1.000
_cell.length_c   1.000
_cell.angle_alpha   90.00
_cell.angle_beta   90.00
_cell.angle_gamma   90.00
#
_symmetry.space_group_name_H-M   'P 1'
#
loop_
_entity.id
_entity.type
_entity.pdbx_description
1 polymer ?
#
loop_
_entity_poly.entity_id
_entity_poly.type
_entity_poly.pdbx_seq_one_letter_code
_entity_poly.pdbx_strand_id
1 'polypeptide(L)'
;MAFAALLVGIYGISRLQSPSMWPALVVGVATVAFPFFIMQPATSAGVAAARTSMPWANRLRSPLGHAVFGLGMYGSALLLNAIGQ
;
A
#
# COMPACT_ATOMS: atom_id res chain seq x y z
N MET A 1 3.34 8.50 -5.91
CA MET A 1 4.60 8.82 -6.60
C MET A 1 5.79 8.93 -5.65
N ALA A 2 5.80 9.83 -4.66
CA ALA A 2 6.91 9.98 -3.71
C ALA A 2 7.31 8.68 -2.99
N PHE A 3 6.33 7.91 -2.50
CA PHE A 3 6.60 6.65 -1.79
C PHE A 3 7.16 5.55 -2.71
N ALA A 4 6.64 5.43 -3.94
CA ALA A 4 7.16 4.50 -4.95
C ALA A 4 8.58 4.88 -5.39
N ALA A 5 8.84 6.19 -5.58
CA ALA A 5 10.17 6.70 -5.92
C ALA A 5 11.18 6.48 -4.79
N LEU A 6 10.79 6.70 -3.53
CA LEU A 6 11.61 6.40 -2.36
C LEU A 6 11.93 4.90 -2.27
N LEU A 7 10.95 4.04 -2.53
CA LEU A 7 11.15 2.60 -2.52
C LEU A 7 12.15 2.14 -3.59
N VAL A 8 12.00 2.64 -4.82
CA VAL A 8 12.93 2.36 -5.93
C VAL A 8 14.32 2.93 -5.64
N GLY A 9 14.40 4.11 -5.02
CA GLY A 9 15.67 4.72 -4.58
C GLY A 9 16.40 3.90 -3.51
N ILE A 10 15.66 3.27 -2.58
CA ILE A 10 16.22 2.42 -1.52
C ILE A 10 16.57 1.02 -2.05
N TYR A 11 15.71 0.43 -2.89
CA TYR A 11 15.90 -0.95 -3.38
C TYR A 11 16.80 -1.08 -4.62
N GLY A 12 17.07 0.04 -5.30
CA GLY A 12 17.93 0.11 -6.49
C GLY A 12 17.25 -0.36 -7.78
N ILE A 13 17.60 0.30 -8.88
CA ILE A 13 17.07 -0.01 -10.23
C ILE A 13 17.41 -1.46 -10.65
N SER A 14 18.52 -2.03 -10.16
CA SER A 14 18.94 -3.40 -10.48
C SER A 14 17.94 -4.49 -10.04
N ARG A 15 17.14 -4.24 -9.00
CA ARG A 15 16.07 -5.17 -8.58
C ARG A 15 14.81 -5.11 -9.45
N LEU A 16 14.68 -4.11 -10.33
CA LEU A 16 13.59 -4.09 -11.33
C LEU A 16 13.76 -5.21 -12.36
N GLN A 17 14.98 -5.71 -12.57
CA GLN A 17 15.27 -6.83 -13.46
C GLN A 17 15.00 -8.21 -12.83
N SER A 18 14.81 -8.27 -11.50
CA SER A 18 14.49 -9.48 -10.73
C SER A 18 13.46 -9.13 -9.65
N PRO A 19 12.19 -8.90 -10.04
CA PRO A 19 11.17 -8.45 -9.10
C PRO A 19 10.91 -9.53 -8.03
N SER A 20 11.29 -9.24 -6.79
CA SER A 20 10.95 -10.06 -5.63
C SER A 20 9.62 -9.59 -5.04
N MET A 21 8.76 -10.53 -4.64
CA MET A 21 7.46 -10.24 -4.02
C MET A 21 7.59 -9.76 -2.56
N TRP A 22 8.69 -10.10 -1.88
CA TRP A 22 8.90 -9.82 -0.47
C TRP A 22 8.93 -8.32 -0.11
N PRO A 23 9.67 -7.45 -0.83
CA PRO A 23 9.66 -6.01 -0.56
C PRO A 23 8.26 -5.39 -0.67
N ALA A 24 7.49 -5.79 -1.68
CA ALA A 24 6.14 -5.28 -1.88
C ALA A 24 5.20 -5.68 -0.74
N LEU A 25 5.31 -6.93 -0.26
CA LEU A 25 4.55 -7.42 0.89
C LEU A 25 4.92 -6.69 2.19
N VAL A 26 6.21 -6.57 2.50
CA VAL A 26 6.68 -5.88 3.72
C VAL A 26 6.20 -4.44 3.74
N VAL A 27 6.32 -3.74 2.62
CA VAL A 27 5.89 -2.35 2.48
C VAL A 27 4.38 -2.24 2.62
N GLY A 28 3.61 -3.11 1.97
CA GLY A 28 2.15 -3.13 2.09
C GLY A 28 1.66 -3.43 3.52
N VAL A 29 2.34 -4.32 4.24
CA VAL A 29 2.03 -4.59 5.65
C VAL A 29 2.38 -3.39 6.53
N ALA A 30 3.56 -2.78 6.32
CA ALA A 30 4.00 -1.62 7.08
C ALA A 30 3.07 -0.41 6.90
N THR A 31 2.58 -0.16 5.68
CA THR A 31 1.67 0.97 5.41
C THR A 31 0.27 0.78 5.99
N VAL A 32 -0.14 -0.45 6.34
CA VAL A 32 -1.38 -0.73 7.08
C VAL A 32 -1.14 -0.71 8.59
N ALA A 33 -0.02 -1.27 9.05
CA ALA A 33 0.31 -1.34 10.48
C ALA A 33 0.55 0.04 11.09
N PHE A 34 1.27 0.93 10.41
CA PHE A 34 1.53 2.29 10.88
C PHE A 34 0.25 3.08 11.23
N PRO A 35 -0.76 3.17 10.34
CA PRO A 35 -2.01 3.83 10.69
C PRO A 35 -2.77 3.14 11.82
N PHE A 36 -2.79 1.80 11.90
CA PHE A 36 -3.57 1.10 12.92
C PHE A 36 -2.99 1.21 14.34
N PHE A 37 -1.67 1.21 14.46
CA PHE A 37 -1.00 1.15 15.77
C PHE A 37 -0.35 2.45 16.21
N ILE A 38 -0.13 3.40 15.30
CA ILE A 38 0.51 4.69 15.62
C ILE A 38 -0.46 5.84 15.36
N MET A 39 -0.93 6.01 14.13
CA MET A 39 -1.75 7.20 13.81
C MET A 39 -3.14 7.17 14.44
N GLN A 40 -3.87 6.06 14.38
CA GLN A 40 -5.23 5.97 14.93
C GLN A 40 -5.25 6.11 16.47
N PRO A 41 -4.29 5.54 17.23
CA PRO A 41 -4.15 5.87 18.65
C PRO A 41 -3.84 7.34 18.90
N ALA A 42 -2.93 7.95 18.13
CA ALA A 42 -2.55 9.36 18.28
C ALA A 42 -3.71 10.32 17.99
N THR A 43 -4.67 9.93 17.14
CA THR A 43 -5.85 10.74 16.78
C THR A 43 -7.09 10.44 17.63
N SER A 44 -6.95 9.82 18.80
CA SER A 44 -8.05 9.40 19.70
C SER A 44 -9.02 8.34 19.15
N ALA A 45 -8.85 7.91 17.89
CA ALA A 45 -9.61 6.82 17.27
C ALA A 45 -9.31 5.44 17.92
N GLY A 46 -8.23 5.34 18.70
CA GLY A 46 -7.80 4.12 19.37
C GLY A 46 -7.06 3.15 18.43
N VAL A 47 -6.53 2.05 18.98
CA VAL A 47 -5.84 1.01 18.19
C VAL A 47 -6.81 0.41 17.18
N ALA A 48 -6.39 0.34 15.92
CA ALA A 48 -7.22 -0.14 14.81
C ALA A 48 -8.61 0.54 14.78
N ALA A 49 -8.69 1.84 15.06
CA ALA A 49 -9.91 2.65 15.07
C ALA A 49 -11.02 2.15 16.02
N ALA A 50 -10.65 1.40 17.07
CA ALA A 50 -11.59 0.74 17.98
C ALA A 50 -12.55 1.68 18.72
N ARG A 51 -12.23 2.98 18.82
CA ARG A 51 -13.07 3.99 19.50
C ARG A 51 -13.92 4.83 18.54
N THR A 52 -13.95 4.49 17.26
CA THR A 52 -14.81 5.16 16.27
C THR A 52 -16.21 4.54 16.23
N SER A 53 -17.20 5.28 15.73
CA SER A 53 -18.59 4.79 15.60
C SER A 53 -18.75 3.62 14.62
N MET A 54 -17.79 3.43 13.70
CA MET A 54 -17.79 2.37 12.70
C MET A 54 -16.40 1.73 12.53
N PRO A 55 -15.91 0.95 13.52
CA PRO A 55 -14.53 0.48 13.57
C PRO A 55 -14.16 -0.43 12.39
N TRP A 56 -15.04 -1.34 11.98
CA TRP A 56 -14.76 -2.25 10.86
C TRP A 56 -14.72 -1.55 9.51
N ALA A 57 -15.63 -0.61 9.26
CA ALA A 57 -15.58 0.21 8.05
C ALA A 57 -14.27 0.99 7.98
N ASN A 58 -13.84 1.58 9.10
CA ASN A 58 -12.60 2.36 9.18
C ASN A 58 -11.33 1.48 9.05
N ARG A 59 -11.36 0.24 9.53
CA ARG A 59 -10.29 -0.75 9.30
C ARG A 59 -10.18 -1.14 7.83
N LEU A 60 -11.28 -1.38 7.14
CA LEU A 60 -11.26 -1.90 5.77
C LEU A 60 -11.02 -0.81 4.71
N ARG A 61 -11.32 0.46 5.03
CA ARG A 61 -11.23 1.57 4.06
C ARG A 61 -9.83 1.72 3.44
N SER A 62 -8.78 1.72 4.27
CA SER A 62 -7.40 1.92 3.80
C SER A 62 -6.87 0.71 3.00
N PRO A 63 -6.99 -0.55 3.48
CA PRO A 63 -6.61 -1.73 2.72
C PRO A 63 -7.35 -1.87 1.38
N LEU A 64 -8.66 -1.62 1.35
CA LEU A 64 -9.44 -1.68 0.11
C LEU A 64 -8.99 -0.63 -0.89
N GLY A 65 -8.73 0.61 -0.44
CA GLY A 65 -8.17 1.66 -1.29
C GLY A 65 -6.82 1.28 -1.90
N HIS A 66 -5.93 0.67 -1.09
CA HIS A 66 -4.64 0.17 -1.58
C HIS A 66 -4.79 -0.97 -2.59
N ALA A 67 -5.72 -1.91 -2.35
CA ALA A 67 -5.98 -3.01 -3.27
C ALA A 67 -6.52 -2.51 -4.61
N VAL A 68 -7.52 -1.61 -4.60
CA VAL A 68 -8.07 -1.02 -5.83
C VAL A 68 -7.01 -0.26 -6.61
N PHE A 69 -6.19 0.55 -5.93
CA PHE A 69 -5.10 1.28 -6.57
C PHE A 69 -4.06 0.32 -7.18
N GLY A 70 -3.66 -0.72 -6.45
CA GLY A 70 -2.71 -1.72 -6.93
C GLY A 70 -3.23 -2.50 -8.14
N LEU A 71 -4.50 -2.93 -8.10
CA LEU A 71 -5.18 -3.60 -9.22
C LEU A 71 -5.29 -2.68 -10.44
N GLY A 72 -5.62 -1.41 -10.23
CA GLY A 72 -5.66 -0.40 -11.30
C GLY A 72 -4.30 -0.22 -11.97
N MET A 73 -3.22 -0.08 -11.17
CA MET A 73 -1.86 0.02 -11.72
C MET A 73 -1.43 -1.24 -12.48
N TYR A 74 -1.73 -2.43 -11.96
CA TYR A 74 -1.42 -3.69 -12.65
C TYR A 74 -2.20 -3.80 -13.97
N GLY A 75 -3.49 -3.46 -13.97
CA GLY A 75 -4.32 -3.40 -15.18
C GLY A 75 -3.77 -2.40 -16.21
N SER A 76 -3.35 -1.21 -15.77
CA SER A 76 -2.69 -0.23 -16.65
C SER A 76 -1.38 -0.74 -17.22
N ALA A 77 -0.56 -1.46 -16.44
CA ALA A 77 0.68 -2.06 -16.92
C ALA A 77 0.41 -3.15 -17.97
N LEU A 78 -0.60 -4.00 -17.76
CA LEU A 78 -1.04 -5.00 -18.74
C LEU A 78 -1.53 -4.34 -20.03
N LEU A 79 -2.33 -3.28 -19.92
CA LEU A 79 -2.81 -2.53 -21.07
C LEU A 79 -1.62 -1.94 -21.85
N LEU A 80 -0.73 -1.20 -21.17
CA LEU A 80 0.47 -0.63 -21.79
C LEU A 80 1.35 -1.69 -22.48
N ASN A 81 1.48 -2.88 -21.89
CA ASN A 81 2.20 -3.98 -22.52
C ASN A 81 1.47 -4.54 -23.76
N ALA A 82 0.14 -4.50 -23.79
CA ALA A 82 -0.65 -4.97 -24.94
C ALA A 82 -0.67 -3.98 -26.12
N ILE A 83 -0.55 -2.67 -25.88
CA ILE A 83 -0.44 -1.61 -26.92
C ILE A 83 1.01 -1.24 -27.25
N GLY A 84 1.98 -1.66 -26.43
CA GLY A 84 3.41 -1.51 -26.69
C GLY A 84 4.04 -2.63 -27.54
N GLN A 85 3.20 -3.57 -28.02
CA GLN A 85 3.50 -4.50 -29.11
C GLN A 85 2.83 -4.02 -30.39
#